data_AF-A0A925C4H3-F1
#
_entry.id   AF-A0A925C4H3-F1
#
_cell.length_a   1.000
_cell.length_b   1.000
_cell.length_c   1.000
_cell.angle_alpha   90.00
_cell.angle_beta   90.00
_cell.angle_gamma   90.00
#
_symmetry.space_group_name_H-M   'P 1'
#
loop_
_entity.id
_entity.type
_entity.pdbx_description
1 polymer ?
#
loop_
_entity_poly.entity_id
_entity_poly.type
_entity_poly.pdbx_seq_one_letter_code
_entity_poly.pdbx_strand_id
1 'polypeptide(L)'
;PAPADAVPPKPVAKSTAQKWATQTKQHPGASPRDEVPTLEPGPSVAMLEPLGPEEAGYNIDEIREISRGFFGTISTELGSVLEYAFSSAGRPDGYVLGTEGGGAFLAGLRYGSGKLYMRAGGSSDIFWHGPSIGTDIGASGSRTMFLIYRVHQPEELYRQFTGIDGSAYFIGGVGITFLKGGRVTMAPIRTGIGFRIGANIGYIRFTPRATWNPF
;
A
#
# COMPACT_ATOMS: atom_id res chain seq x y z
N PRO A 1 61.15 10.57 42.01
CA PRO A 1 61.39 10.32 40.57
C PRO A 1 60.14 9.70 39.92
N ALA A 2 59.32 10.56 39.31
CA ALA A 2 58.15 10.19 38.52
C ALA A 2 58.59 9.94 37.06
N PRO A 3 58.07 8.90 36.37
CA PRO A 3 58.24 8.76 34.94
C PRO A 3 57.24 9.63 34.16
N ALA A 4 57.70 10.08 33.00
CA ALA A 4 57.17 11.18 32.19
C ALA A 4 55.81 10.90 31.53
N ASP A 5 54.96 11.94 31.50
CA ASP A 5 53.70 12.00 30.78
C ASP A 5 53.92 12.02 29.25
N ALA A 6 53.19 11.14 28.57
CA ALA A 6 53.24 10.94 27.13
C ALA A 6 52.47 12.04 26.37
N VAL A 7 53.08 12.53 25.28
CA VAL A 7 52.55 13.55 24.37
C VAL A 7 51.37 13.00 23.54
N PRO A 8 50.27 13.76 23.36
CA PRO A 8 49.11 13.30 22.60
C PRO A 8 49.36 13.27 21.07
N PRO A 9 48.80 12.29 20.33
CA PRO A 9 49.01 12.16 18.89
C PRO A 9 48.23 13.22 18.09
N LYS A 10 48.86 13.72 17.02
CA LYS A 10 48.31 14.71 16.08
C LYS A 10 47.24 14.09 15.15
N PRO A 11 46.24 14.87 14.68
CA PRO A 11 45.16 14.36 13.83
C PRO A 11 45.67 13.93 12.46
N VAL A 12 45.34 12.70 12.04
CA VAL A 12 45.64 12.17 10.71
C VAL A 12 44.56 12.59 9.72
N ALA A 13 44.99 13.09 8.57
CA ALA A 13 44.18 13.67 7.50
C ALA A 13 43.22 12.67 6.85
N LYS A 14 42.10 13.21 6.35
CA LYS A 14 40.99 12.53 5.67
C LYS A 14 41.48 11.71 4.48
N SER A 15 41.21 10.40 4.49
CA SER A 15 41.44 9.50 3.37
C SER A 15 40.34 9.65 2.30
N THR A 16 40.80 9.65 1.05
CA THR A 16 40.11 10.00 -0.19
C THR A 16 39.04 8.98 -0.58
N ALA A 17 37.79 9.43 -0.71
CA ALA A 17 36.71 8.62 -1.28
C ALA A 17 36.93 8.42 -2.79
N GLN A 18 37.05 7.15 -3.18
CA GLN A 18 37.18 6.69 -4.55
C GLN A 18 35.90 7.01 -5.34
N LYS A 19 36.04 7.79 -6.41
CA LYS A 19 34.94 8.19 -7.30
C LYS A 19 34.64 7.08 -8.29
N TRP A 20 33.51 6.38 -8.14
CA TRP A 20 32.90 5.68 -9.26
C TRP A 20 32.10 6.68 -10.08
N ALA A 21 32.58 6.96 -11.30
CA ALA A 21 31.94 7.85 -12.25
C ALA A 21 30.84 7.08 -13.00
N THR A 22 29.57 7.42 -12.76
CA THR A 22 28.48 7.06 -13.67
C THR A 22 28.39 8.14 -14.73
N GLN A 23 28.73 7.76 -15.97
CA GLN A 23 28.67 8.61 -17.14
C GLN A 23 27.22 8.70 -17.64
N THR A 24 26.45 9.66 -17.12
CA THR A 24 25.12 9.97 -17.67
C THR A 24 25.28 10.82 -18.92
N LYS A 25 24.96 10.27 -20.10
CA LYS A 25 24.72 11.07 -21.31
C LYS A 25 23.61 12.08 -20.99
N GLN A 26 23.96 13.37 -20.96
CA GLN A 26 23.01 14.46 -20.80
C GLN A 26 22.12 14.56 -22.05
N HIS A 27 20.82 14.34 -21.91
CA HIS A 27 19.81 14.86 -22.82
C HIS A 27 19.48 16.29 -22.38
N PRO A 28 19.53 17.31 -23.25
CA PRO A 28 19.31 18.70 -22.85
C PRO A 28 17.81 19.01 -22.81
N GLY A 29 17.32 19.44 -21.64
CA GLY A 29 16.10 20.25 -21.54
C GLY A 29 14.99 19.70 -20.66
N ALA A 30 15.11 19.88 -19.34
CA ALA A 30 13.97 20.14 -18.44
C ALA A 30 14.52 20.67 -17.09
N SER A 31 14.09 21.85 -16.67
CA SER A 31 14.28 22.30 -15.29
C SER A 31 13.49 21.39 -14.34
N PRO A 32 14.03 20.98 -13.18
CA PRO A 32 13.28 20.20 -12.23
C PRO A 32 12.22 21.11 -11.59
N ARG A 33 11.01 21.09 -12.13
CA ARG A 33 9.83 21.40 -11.32
C ARG A 33 9.64 20.20 -10.39
N ASP A 34 9.19 20.45 -9.17
CA ASP A 34 8.90 19.42 -8.16
C ASP A 34 7.98 18.33 -8.73
N GLU A 35 8.55 17.28 -9.34
CA GLU A 35 7.80 16.14 -9.84
C GLU A 35 7.47 15.23 -8.67
N VAL A 36 6.18 15.09 -8.38
CA VAL A 36 5.67 14.14 -7.41
C VAL A 36 6.03 12.73 -7.90
N PRO A 37 6.72 11.89 -7.08
CA PRO A 37 7.04 10.53 -7.48
C PRO A 37 5.77 9.76 -7.85
N THR A 38 5.71 9.26 -9.09
CA THR A 38 4.57 8.52 -9.63
C THR A 38 5.03 7.18 -10.18
N LEU A 39 4.30 6.11 -9.86
CA LEU A 39 4.42 4.78 -10.46
C LEU A 39 3.11 4.49 -11.19
N GLU A 40 3.17 4.26 -12.51
CA GLU A 40 2.00 3.91 -13.32
C GLU A 40 1.80 2.40 -13.44
N PRO A 41 0.55 1.93 -13.56
CA PRO A 41 0.23 0.53 -13.74
C PRO A 41 0.57 0.03 -15.15
N GLY A 42 0.84 -1.27 -15.24
CA GLY A 42 1.00 -2.02 -16.48
C GLY A 42 -0.33 -2.50 -17.11
N PRO A 43 -0.25 -3.09 -18.32
CA PRO A 43 -1.42 -3.42 -19.15
C PRO A 43 -2.39 -4.44 -18.54
N SER A 44 -1.97 -5.23 -17.55
CA SER A 44 -2.80 -6.25 -16.90
C SER A 44 -4.02 -5.67 -16.18
N VAL A 45 -3.96 -4.41 -15.74
CA VAL A 45 -5.11 -3.73 -15.10
C VAL A 45 -6.21 -3.44 -16.12
N ALA A 46 -5.85 -3.15 -17.37
CA ALA A 46 -6.81 -2.90 -18.44
C ALA A 46 -7.64 -4.15 -18.79
N MET A 47 -7.25 -5.34 -18.30
CA MET A 47 -7.97 -6.60 -18.45
C MET A 47 -8.95 -6.89 -17.29
N LEU A 48 -9.03 -6.03 -16.27
CA LEU A 48 -10.14 -6.10 -15.32
C LEU A 48 -11.42 -5.83 -16.12
N GLU A 49 -12.26 -6.85 -16.28
CA GLU A 49 -13.53 -6.69 -17.00
C GLU A 49 -14.28 -5.50 -16.38
N PRO A 50 -14.72 -4.50 -17.16
CA PRO A 50 -15.59 -3.47 -16.60
C PRO A 50 -16.91 -4.11 -16.17
N LEU A 51 -17.38 -3.83 -14.95
CA LEU A 51 -18.74 -4.21 -14.56
C LEU A 51 -19.75 -3.40 -15.38
N GLY A 52 -20.84 -4.05 -15.78
CA GLY A 52 -21.96 -3.39 -16.44
C GLY A 52 -22.60 -2.30 -15.56
N PRO A 53 -23.35 -1.36 -16.15
CA PRO A 53 -23.87 -0.21 -15.45
C PRO A 53 -25.13 -0.58 -14.67
N GLU A 54 -25.02 -1.07 -13.43
CA GLU A 54 -26.17 -1.07 -12.51
C GLU A 54 -25.77 -0.72 -11.08
N GLU A 55 -26.73 -0.14 -10.36
CA GLU A 55 -26.68 0.69 -9.16
C GLU A 55 -26.12 0.03 -7.88
N ALA A 56 -25.49 -1.15 -7.97
CA ALA A 56 -25.26 -2.04 -6.84
C ALA A 56 -24.00 -1.79 -5.98
N GLY A 57 -23.11 -0.85 -6.36
CA GLY A 57 -21.87 -0.55 -5.64
C GLY A 57 -21.80 0.87 -5.06
N TYR A 58 -20.87 1.12 -4.14
CA TYR A 58 -20.57 2.46 -3.62
C TYR A 58 -20.10 3.38 -4.74
N ASN A 59 -20.61 4.61 -4.77
CA ASN A 59 -20.14 5.62 -5.70
C ASN A 59 -18.84 6.29 -5.21
N ILE A 60 -18.20 7.05 -6.10
CA ILE A 60 -16.90 7.67 -5.79
C ILE A 60 -16.98 8.71 -4.68
N ASP A 61 -18.08 9.45 -4.58
CA ASP A 61 -18.25 10.49 -3.58
C ASP A 61 -18.45 9.89 -2.18
N GLU A 62 -19.18 8.77 -2.08
CA GLU A 62 -19.28 7.99 -0.84
C GLU A 62 -17.91 7.49 -0.38
N ILE A 63 -17.12 6.89 -1.29
CA ILE A 63 -15.77 6.41 -0.96
C ILE A 63 -14.83 7.56 -0.60
N ARG A 64 -14.93 8.71 -1.27
CA ARG A 64 -14.16 9.92 -0.93
C ARG A 64 -14.49 10.39 0.48
N GLU A 65 -15.75 10.44 0.86
CA GLU A 65 -16.16 10.82 2.22
C GLU A 65 -15.63 9.84 3.27
N ILE A 66 -15.82 8.54 3.04
CA ILE A 66 -15.31 7.47 3.92
C ILE A 66 -13.79 7.59 4.07
N SER A 67 -13.08 7.78 2.96
CA SER A 67 -11.62 7.89 2.96
C SER A 67 -11.14 9.13 3.72
N ARG A 68 -11.84 10.26 3.61
CA ARG A 68 -11.53 11.48 4.34
C ARG A 68 -11.70 11.27 5.84
N GLY A 69 -12.81 10.67 6.27
CA GLY A 69 -13.05 10.35 7.68
C GLY A 69 -12.02 9.37 8.23
N PHE A 70 -11.58 8.41 7.42
CA PHE A 70 -10.65 7.37 7.85
C PHE A 70 -9.17 7.81 7.85
N PHE A 71 -8.70 8.47 6.80
CA PHE A 71 -7.32 8.96 6.70
C PHE A 71 -7.13 10.36 7.31
N GLY A 72 -8.21 11.07 7.65
CA GLY A 72 -8.22 12.39 8.30
C GLY A 72 -8.37 13.55 7.33
N THR A 73 -7.67 13.52 6.19
CA THR A 73 -7.84 14.48 5.09
C THR A 73 -7.77 13.75 3.75
N ILE A 74 -8.49 14.27 2.76
CA ILE A 74 -8.37 13.80 1.37
C ILE A 74 -7.35 14.69 0.68
N SER A 75 -6.16 14.16 0.43
CA SER A 75 -5.16 14.84 -0.37
C SER A 75 -5.49 14.67 -1.87
N THR A 76 -4.91 15.52 -2.71
CA THR A 76 -5.05 15.43 -4.18
C THR A 76 -4.59 14.06 -4.70
N GLU A 77 -3.53 13.54 -4.09
CA GLU A 77 -2.95 12.23 -4.39
C GLU A 77 -3.92 11.10 -4.05
N LEU A 78 -4.57 11.16 -2.88
CA LEU A 78 -5.59 10.18 -2.50
C LEU A 78 -6.79 10.25 -3.45
N GLY A 79 -7.23 11.45 -3.83
CA GLY A 79 -8.27 11.64 -4.85
C GLY A 79 -7.91 10.96 -6.17
N SER A 80 -6.68 11.16 -6.64
CA SER A 80 -6.16 10.56 -7.88
C SER A 80 -6.12 9.04 -7.82
N VAL A 81 -5.71 8.47 -6.69
CA VAL A 81 -5.72 7.01 -6.46
C VAL A 81 -7.13 6.44 -6.46
N LEU A 82 -8.10 7.15 -5.87
CA LEU A 82 -9.50 6.73 -5.89
C LEU A 82 -10.09 6.79 -7.29
N GLU A 83 -9.83 7.86 -8.03
CA GLU A 83 -10.25 7.99 -9.43
C GLU A 83 -9.68 6.87 -10.29
N TYR A 84 -8.40 6.58 -10.12
CA TYR A 84 -7.74 5.45 -10.77
C TYR A 84 -8.37 4.10 -10.41
N ALA A 85 -8.73 3.89 -9.13
CA ALA A 85 -9.40 2.66 -8.71
C ALA A 85 -10.77 2.49 -9.38
N PHE A 86 -11.53 3.58 -9.48
CA PHE A 86 -12.86 3.58 -10.10
C PHE A 86 -12.79 3.42 -11.62
N SER A 87 -11.82 4.04 -12.29
CA SER A 87 -11.65 3.86 -13.73
C SER A 87 -11.21 2.44 -14.08
N SER A 88 -10.41 1.80 -13.22
CA SER A 88 -9.86 0.46 -13.44
C SER A 88 -10.82 -0.68 -13.10
N ALA A 89 -11.57 -0.56 -12.00
CA ALA A 89 -12.37 -1.66 -11.46
C ALA A 89 -13.87 -1.35 -11.31
N GLY A 90 -14.29 -0.11 -11.56
CA GLY A 90 -15.67 0.33 -11.41
C GLY A 90 -16.03 0.66 -9.95
N ARG A 91 -17.27 0.34 -9.55
CA ARG A 91 -17.79 0.61 -8.19
C ARG A 91 -17.54 -0.59 -7.26
N PRO A 92 -17.04 -0.38 -6.04
CA PRO A 92 -16.88 -1.47 -5.08
C PRO A 92 -18.21 -1.87 -4.43
N ASP A 93 -18.40 -3.17 -4.19
CA ASP A 93 -19.55 -3.73 -3.46
C ASP A 93 -19.37 -3.65 -1.94
N GLY A 94 -18.14 -3.41 -1.49
CA GLY A 94 -17.81 -3.27 -0.07
C GLY A 94 -16.47 -2.58 0.14
N TYR A 95 -16.20 -2.20 1.39
CA TYR A 95 -14.90 -1.68 1.79
C TYR A 95 -14.51 -2.18 3.18
N VAL A 96 -13.20 -2.25 3.43
CA VAL A 96 -12.64 -2.55 4.75
C VAL A 96 -11.87 -1.34 5.25
N LEU A 97 -12.11 -0.94 6.50
CA LEU A 97 -11.30 0.05 7.20
C LEU A 97 -10.56 -0.65 8.34
N GLY A 98 -9.24 -0.53 8.40
CA GLY A 98 -8.50 -1.10 9.52
C GLY A 98 -7.04 -0.74 9.58
N THR A 99 -6.33 -1.40 10.48
CA THR A 99 -4.96 -1.04 10.85
C THR A 99 -4.01 -2.22 10.72
N GLU A 100 -2.78 -1.92 10.32
CA GLU A 100 -1.66 -2.86 10.23
C GLU A 100 -0.54 -2.31 11.14
N GLY A 101 -0.32 -2.86 12.34
CA GLY A 101 0.76 -2.40 13.23
C GLY A 101 0.70 -2.82 14.70
N GLY A 102 1.80 -2.55 15.42
CA GLY A 102 1.95 -2.83 16.86
C GLY A 102 2.65 -4.16 17.21
N GLY A 103 3.72 -4.53 16.49
CA GLY A 103 4.35 -5.85 16.58
C GLY A 103 3.81 -6.87 15.58
N ALA A 104 2.88 -6.45 14.71
CA ALA A 104 2.32 -7.22 13.60
C ALA A 104 3.30 -7.49 12.45
N PHE A 105 4.56 -7.05 12.57
CA PHE A 105 5.61 -7.29 11.60
C PHE A 105 6.67 -8.23 12.20
N LEU A 106 6.43 -9.54 12.11
CA LEU A 106 7.33 -10.57 12.64
C LEU A 106 7.81 -11.46 11.51
N ALA A 107 9.11 -11.73 11.46
CA ALA A 107 9.72 -12.69 10.55
C ALA A 107 9.31 -12.51 9.06
N GLY A 108 9.11 -11.26 8.61
CA GLY A 108 8.73 -10.96 7.22
C GLY A 108 7.23 -11.12 6.92
N LEU A 109 6.39 -11.25 7.94
CA LEU A 109 4.92 -11.22 7.82
C LEU A 109 4.35 -9.90 8.30
N ARG A 110 3.17 -9.55 7.83
CA ARG A 110 2.33 -8.47 8.32
C ARG A 110 0.97 -9.01 8.76
N TYR A 111 0.40 -8.43 9.82
CA TYR A 111 -0.94 -8.71 10.30
C TYR A 111 -1.75 -7.42 10.41
N GLY A 112 -3.05 -7.52 10.18
CA GLY A 112 -3.97 -6.41 10.35
C GLY A 112 -5.38 -6.88 10.71
N SER A 113 -6.17 -5.93 11.18
CA SER A 113 -7.57 -6.12 11.52
C SER A 113 -8.38 -4.88 11.21
N GLY A 114 -9.67 -5.07 10.95
CA GLY A 114 -10.56 -4.00 10.55
C GLY A 114 -12.02 -4.41 10.54
N LYS A 115 -12.86 -3.54 10.01
CA LYS A 115 -14.28 -3.80 9.77
C LYS A 115 -14.60 -3.75 8.29
N LEU A 116 -15.26 -4.80 7.81
CA LEU A 116 -15.90 -4.86 6.50
C LEU A 116 -17.26 -4.17 6.56
N TYR A 117 -17.55 -3.37 5.54
CA TYR A 117 -18.84 -2.75 5.28
C TYR A 117 -19.29 -3.13 3.88
N MET A 118 -20.48 -3.72 3.76
CA MET A 118 -21.04 -4.17 2.49
C MET A 118 -22.13 -3.21 2.02
N ARG A 119 -22.20 -2.97 0.70
CA ARG A 119 -23.24 -2.14 0.07
C ARG A 119 -24.62 -2.74 0.23
N ALA A 120 -24.72 -4.07 0.13
CA ALA A 120 -25.95 -4.82 0.38
C ALA A 120 -26.41 -4.78 1.85
N GLY A 121 -25.61 -4.16 2.74
CA GLY A 121 -25.88 -4.05 4.15
C GLY A 121 -25.06 -5.03 4.99
N GLY A 122 -24.92 -4.68 6.28
CA GLY A 122 -24.15 -5.46 7.24
C GLY A 122 -22.69 -5.02 7.38
N SER A 123 -22.12 -5.36 8.52
CA SER A 123 -20.72 -5.16 8.83
C SER A 123 -20.18 -6.33 9.63
N SER A 124 -18.93 -6.69 9.44
CA SER A 124 -18.26 -7.75 10.19
C SER A 124 -16.82 -7.38 10.49
N ASP A 125 -16.27 -7.93 11.58
CA ASP A 125 -14.84 -7.85 11.83
C ASP A 125 -14.11 -8.76 10.83
N ILE A 126 -12.98 -8.28 10.34
CA ILE A 126 -12.15 -9.00 9.40
C ILE A 126 -10.68 -8.85 9.76
N PHE A 127 -9.93 -9.93 9.59
CA PHE A 127 -8.52 -10.01 9.91
C PHE A 127 -7.76 -10.40 8.67
N TRP A 128 -6.50 -10.00 8.60
CA TRP A 128 -5.66 -10.40 7.48
C TRP A 128 -4.19 -10.52 7.84
N HIS A 129 -3.51 -11.29 7.01
CA HIS A 129 -2.06 -11.45 7.08
C HIS A 129 -1.46 -11.69 5.69
N GLY A 130 -0.15 -11.47 5.57
CA GLY A 130 0.58 -11.72 4.34
C GLY A 130 2.07 -11.43 4.50
N PRO A 131 2.88 -11.55 3.45
CA PRO A 131 4.27 -11.09 3.46
C PRO A 131 4.32 -9.58 3.69
N SER A 132 5.35 -9.16 4.43
CA SER A 132 5.74 -7.78 4.60
C SER A 132 6.92 -7.45 3.68
N ILE A 133 6.82 -6.35 2.95
CA ILE A 133 7.93 -5.79 2.17
C ILE A 133 8.42 -4.55 2.93
N GLY A 134 9.33 -4.74 3.88
CA GLY A 134 10.03 -3.65 4.54
C GLY A 134 9.94 -3.62 6.07
N THR A 135 10.82 -2.78 6.63
CA THR A 135 11.03 -2.50 8.06
C THR A 135 10.34 -1.20 8.49
N ASP A 136 9.30 -0.76 7.78
CA ASP A 136 8.58 0.51 8.03
C ASP A 136 7.65 0.41 9.25
N ILE A 137 8.19 -0.15 10.33
CA ILE A 137 7.57 -0.38 11.63
C ILE A 137 7.69 0.93 12.42
N GLY A 138 6.71 1.80 12.26
CA GLY A 138 6.42 2.82 13.28
C GLY A 138 5.54 2.22 14.38
N ALA A 139 5.79 2.56 15.65
CA ALA A 139 4.98 2.13 16.79
C ALA A 139 3.48 2.53 16.69
N SER A 140 3.13 3.42 15.77
CA SER A 140 1.78 3.97 15.54
C SER A 140 0.85 3.04 14.76
N GLY A 141 1.37 2.02 14.06
CA GLY A 141 0.59 1.27 13.06
C GLY A 141 0.11 2.11 11.88
N SER A 142 -0.19 1.45 10.78
CA SER A 142 -0.60 2.08 9.52
C SER A 142 -2.09 1.85 9.25
N ARG A 143 -2.79 2.87 8.77
CA ARG A 143 -4.18 2.74 8.32
C ARG A 143 -4.21 2.17 6.91
N THR A 144 -5.07 1.20 6.68
CA THR A 144 -5.30 0.58 5.37
C THR A 144 -6.80 0.55 5.08
N MET A 145 -7.16 1.01 3.88
CA MET A 145 -8.50 0.84 3.34
C MET A 145 -8.45 -0.20 2.22
N PHE A 146 -9.41 -1.13 2.15
CA PHE A 146 -9.55 -2.01 1.00
C PHE A 146 -10.86 -1.70 0.29
N LEU A 147 -10.80 -1.45 -1.01
CA LEU A 147 -12.00 -1.47 -1.85
C LEU A 147 -12.24 -2.89 -2.35
N ILE A 148 -13.45 -3.41 -2.21
CA ILE A 148 -13.79 -4.80 -2.52
C ILE A 148 -14.81 -4.85 -3.65
N TYR A 149 -14.53 -5.62 -4.69
CA TYR A 149 -15.31 -5.70 -5.91
C TYR A 149 -15.74 -7.14 -6.18
N ARG A 150 -16.92 -7.31 -6.76
CA ARG A 150 -17.56 -8.58 -7.13
C ARG A 150 -17.84 -9.51 -5.96
N VAL A 151 -18.18 -8.96 -4.79
CA VAL A 151 -18.49 -9.75 -3.59
C VAL A 151 -19.98 -9.67 -3.26
N HIS A 152 -20.61 -10.82 -3.00
CA HIS A 152 -22.02 -10.88 -2.58
C HIS A 152 -22.16 -11.07 -1.08
N GLN A 153 -21.28 -11.85 -0.47
CA GLN A 153 -21.32 -12.17 0.96
C GLN A 153 -19.91 -12.17 1.59
N PRO A 154 -19.77 -11.83 2.88
CA PRO A 154 -18.47 -11.76 3.57
C PRO A 154 -17.62 -13.04 3.47
N GLU A 155 -18.25 -14.21 3.41
CA GLU A 155 -17.59 -15.52 3.37
C GLU A 155 -16.74 -15.70 2.10
N GLU A 156 -17.08 -14.99 1.02
CA GLU A 156 -16.26 -14.98 -0.19
C GLU A 156 -14.90 -14.30 0.04
N LEU A 157 -14.76 -13.50 1.10
CA LEU A 157 -13.50 -12.85 1.43
C LEU A 157 -12.57 -13.73 2.26
N TYR A 158 -13.03 -14.80 2.90
CA TYR A 158 -12.18 -15.60 3.79
C TYR A 158 -11.26 -16.56 3.02
N ARG A 159 -10.30 -15.99 2.27
CA ARG A 159 -9.38 -16.68 1.38
C ARG A 159 -8.11 -15.88 1.13
N GLN A 160 -7.22 -16.45 0.34
CA GLN A 160 -6.04 -15.78 -0.18
C GLN A 160 -6.34 -14.98 -1.46
N PHE A 161 -5.80 -13.77 -1.52
CA PHE A 161 -5.81 -12.86 -2.65
C PHE A 161 -4.37 -12.61 -3.10
N THR A 162 -4.10 -12.79 -4.39
CA THR A 162 -2.75 -12.68 -4.96
C THR A 162 -2.65 -11.40 -5.76
N GLY A 163 -1.48 -10.76 -5.75
CA GLY A 163 -1.23 -9.56 -6.54
C GLY A 163 -1.46 -9.77 -8.03
N ILE A 164 -2.07 -8.79 -8.69
CA ILE A 164 -2.15 -8.71 -10.15
C ILE A 164 -0.87 -8.01 -10.63
N ASP A 165 -0.13 -8.68 -11.50
CA ASP A 165 1.14 -8.17 -12.02
C ASP A 165 0.97 -6.79 -12.69
N GLY A 166 1.83 -5.85 -12.31
CA GLY A 166 1.79 -4.49 -12.84
C GLY A 166 0.62 -3.64 -12.34
N SER A 167 -0.16 -4.08 -11.37
CA SER A 167 -1.33 -3.32 -10.90
C SER A 167 -1.04 -2.19 -9.92
N ALA A 168 0.22 -2.04 -9.55
CA ALA A 168 0.68 -1.02 -8.63
C ALA A 168 0.52 0.37 -9.25
N TYR A 169 -0.12 1.27 -8.51
CA TYR A 169 -0.16 2.70 -8.80
C TYR A 169 0.21 3.47 -7.54
N PHE A 170 1.11 4.43 -7.66
CA PHE A 170 1.58 5.24 -6.54
C PHE A 170 1.70 6.68 -6.97
N ILE A 171 1.25 7.60 -6.14
CA ILE A 171 1.44 9.04 -6.36
C ILE A 171 1.56 9.73 -5.00
N GLY A 172 2.66 10.47 -4.81
CA GLY A 172 2.86 11.37 -3.68
C GLY A 172 2.56 10.81 -2.29
N GLY A 173 2.95 9.55 -2.02
CA GLY A 173 2.77 8.90 -0.72
C GLY A 173 1.46 8.13 -0.56
N VAL A 174 0.63 8.05 -1.60
CA VAL A 174 -0.56 7.18 -1.63
C VAL A 174 -0.34 6.07 -2.64
N GLY A 175 -0.56 4.83 -2.21
CA GLY A 175 -0.35 3.64 -3.04
C GLY A 175 -1.57 2.74 -3.09
N ILE A 176 -1.79 2.14 -4.26
CA ILE A 176 -2.79 1.11 -4.51
C ILE A 176 -2.18 -0.02 -5.34
N THR A 177 -2.71 -1.23 -5.16
CA THR A 177 -2.46 -2.38 -6.04
C THR A 177 -3.74 -3.20 -6.09
N PHE A 178 -3.95 -4.00 -7.13
CA PHE A 178 -5.08 -4.90 -7.23
C PHE A 178 -4.68 -6.34 -6.89
N LEU A 179 -5.49 -7.00 -6.07
CA LEU A 179 -5.33 -8.41 -5.72
C LEU A 179 -6.58 -9.19 -6.14
N LYS A 180 -6.41 -10.44 -6.57
CA LYS A 180 -7.50 -11.31 -7.03
C LYS A 180 -7.60 -12.60 -6.22
N GLY A 181 -8.83 -13.02 -5.93
CA GLY A 181 -9.16 -14.26 -5.21
C GLY A 181 -10.48 -14.83 -5.68
N GLY A 182 -10.44 -15.82 -6.59
CA GLY A 182 -11.64 -16.27 -7.31
C GLY A 182 -12.20 -15.15 -8.20
N ARG A 183 -13.50 -14.85 -8.05
CA ARG A 183 -14.17 -13.73 -8.75
C ARG A 183 -13.91 -12.37 -8.11
N VAL A 184 -13.58 -12.36 -6.82
CA VAL A 184 -13.44 -11.13 -6.04
C VAL A 184 -12.12 -10.46 -6.37
N THR A 185 -12.16 -9.15 -6.57
CA THR A 185 -10.98 -8.29 -6.69
C THR A 185 -10.97 -7.35 -5.51
N MET A 186 -9.79 -7.07 -4.95
CA MET A 186 -9.63 -6.07 -3.90
C MET A 186 -8.52 -5.09 -4.25
N ALA A 187 -8.68 -3.85 -3.80
CA ALA A 187 -7.71 -2.79 -4.01
C ALA A 187 -7.33 -2.18 -2.65
N PRO A 188 -6.28 -2.68 -1.98
CA PRO A 188 -5.73 -2.04 -0.80
C PRO A 188 -5.12 -0.67 -1.13
N ILE A 189 -5.54 0.35 -0.39
CA ILE A 189 -5.08 1.74 -0.45
C ILE A 189 -4.42 2.09 0.89
N ARG A 190 -3.20 2.63 0.80
CA ARG A 190 -2.39 3.05 1.94
C ARG A 190 -1.84 4.45 1.73
N THR A 191 -1.70 5.19 2.82
CA THR A 191 -1.10 6.53 2.85
C THR A 191 0.14 6.51 3.75
N GLY A 192 1.26 7.09 3.32
CA GLY A 192 2.44 7.25 4.15
C GLY A 192 3.72 7.59 3.37
N ILE A 193 4.61 8.34 4.02
CA ILE A 193 5.93 8.65 3.49
C ILE A 193 6.80 7.39 3.60
N GLY A 194 7.45 6.99 2.49
CA GLY A 194 8.36 5.85 2.48
C GLY A 194 7.76 4.53 1.99
N PHE A 195 6.45 4.48 1.70
CA PHE A 195 5.83 3.30 1.09
C PHE A 195 6.45 3.05 -0.30
N ARG A 196 7.28 2.02 -0.42
CA ARG A 196 7.79 1.54 -1.70
C ARG A 196 6.87 0.43 -2.15
N ILE A 197 6.12 0.65 -3.24
CA ILE A 197 5.49 -0.47 -3.94
C ILE A 197 6.61 -1.23 -4.67
N GLY A 198 7.36 -2.02 -3.89
CA GLY A 198 8.20 -3.06 -4.45
C GLY A 198 7.29 -4.03 -5.19
N ALA A 199 7.67 -4.35 -6.43
CA ALA A 199 6.94 -5.24 -7.30
C ALA A 199 6.37 -6.44 -6.50
N ASN A 200 5.04 -6.56 -6.55
CA ASN A 200 4.23 -7.68 -6.04
C ASN A 200 4.07 -7.73 -4.51
N ILE A 201 2.96 -7.18 -4.01
CA ILE A 201 2.32 -7.79 -2.83
C ILE A 201 2.01 -9.23 -3.25
N GLY A 202 2.81 -10.19 -2.78
CA GLY A 202 2.66 -11.58 -3.19
C GLY A 202 1.25 -12.07 -2.93
N TYR A 203 0.79 -11.96 -1.68
CA TYR A 203 -0.59 -12.26 -1.33
C TYR A 203 -1.05 -11.55 -0.06
N ILE A 204 -2.35 -11.61 0.20
CA ILE A 204 -2.98 -11.35 1.50
C ILE A 204 -4.02 -12.43 1.72
N ARG A 205 -4.10 -12.99 2.93
CA ARG A 205 -5.20 -13.88 3.33
C ARG A 205 -6.11 -13.17 4.30
N PHE A 206 -7.40 -13.14 3.99
CA PHE A 206 -8.45 -12.62 4.86
C PHE A 206 -9.07 -13.77 5.66
N THR A 207 -9.40 -13.53 6.93
CA THR A 207 -9.95 -14.52 7.85
C THR A 207 -11.07 -13.93 8.71
N PRO A 208 -12.05 -14.75 9.14
CA PRO A 208 -13.14 -14.30 10.01
C PRO A 208 -12.72 -14.13 11.48
N ARG A 209 -11.55 -14.67 11.85
CA ARG A 209 -11.00 -14.61 13.21
C ARG A 209 -9.50 -14.31 13.13
N ALA A 210 -8.99 -13.61 14.14
CA ALA A 210 -7.56 -13.39 14.29
C ALA A 210 -6.82 -14.73 14.36
N THR A 211 -5.76 -14.89 13.58
CA THR A 211 -4.91 -16.07 13.57
C THR A 211 -3.45 -15.66 13.41
N TRP A 212 -2.58 -16.34 14.15
CA TRP A 212 -1.13 -16.25 13.97
C TRP A 212 -0.60 -17.30 13.00
N ASN A 213 -1.40 -18.31 12.64
CA ASN A 213 -1.04 -19.26 11.59
C ASN A 213 -1.33 -18.63 10.22
N PRO A 214 -0.30 -18.40 9.38
CA PRO A 214 -0.47 -17.74 8.10
C PRO A 214 -0.96 -18.66 6.96
N PHE A 215 -1.07 -19.98 7.20
CA PHE A 215 -1.45 -21.00 6.20
C PHE A 215 -2.87 -21.55 6.44
#